data_AF-A0A6W0PAZ7-F1
#
_entry.id   AF-A0A6W0PAZ7-F1
#
_cell.length_a   1.000
_cell.length_b   1.000
_cell.length_c   1.000
_cell.angle_alpha   90.00
_cell.angle_beta   90.00
_cell.angle_gamma   90.00
#
_symmetry.space_group_name_H-M   'P 1'
#
loop_
_entity.id
_entity.type
_entity.pdbx_description
1 polymer ?
#
loop_
_entity_poly.entity_id
_entity_poly.type
_entity_poly.pdbx_seq_one_letter_code
_entity_poly.pdbx_strand_id
1 'polypeptide(L)'
;KKNGKSRIINAPQGGLSILQEKLKPIIEYFYRPKKPAHGFIKDKSILTNAEKHTKKKYVVNVDLENYFGSVTFARVYGIFKSKPFNFSHPAASILAQLCTKDGKLPQGACTSPILANLASASLDKHLTQLARRKNITYTRYADDITFSFNQQQVREIITLDNENNFELGEAVISVIEKSGFSINTSKFRVQKRNERQKVTGLVVNEKANVERKYLRVTRSLVHKWREDKLTSALLFVNKKGFKAENNEHAISIFRNHIYGRLSFIKMIRGDDFPLYLKLMAEMSHHDPLKTKEGLRAMKETETYDVFICHASEDKTSIAIPIYEELTKLKISTFIDHVEINWGDSLIQKINSALVKSKYVIAILSANSVDKHWPKKELHSVLAREIAEGEVKLLTLVKEADEAIVAASLPLLSDKLYITYKDNPAEIADKVRALLNK
;
A
#
# COMPACT_ATOMS: atom_id res chain seq x y z
N LYS A 1 25.25 -4.47 2.36
CA LYS A 1 24.40 -4.81 1.19
C LYS A 1 23.46 -5.95 1.59
N LYS A 2 22.33 -6.16 0.89
CA LYS A 2 21.36 -7.24 1.23
C LYS A 2 21.96 -8.66 1.18
N ASN A 3 23.08 -8.83 0.50
CA ASN A 3 23.87 -10.07 0.41
C ASN A 3 25.01 -10.15 1.43
N GLY A 4 24.97 -9.39 2.53
CA GLY A 4 25.99 -9.41 3.58
C GLY A 4 27.25 -8.58 3.33
N LYS A 5 27.60 -8.27 2.07
CA LYS A 5 28.81 -7.47 1.75
C LYS A 5 28.70 -6.02 2.24
N SER A 6 29.77 -5.44 2.78
CA SER A 6 29.82 -4.02 3.17
C SER A 6 29.68 -3.08 1.95
N ARG A 7 29.14 -1.89 2.16
CA ARG A 7 29.05 -0.82 1.15
C ARG A 7 29.62 0.45 1.77
N ILE A 8 30.69 0.97 1.18
CA ILE A 8 31.30 2.23 1.60
C ILE A 8 30.36 3.37 1.19
N ILE A 9 30.02 4.23 2.14
CA ILE A 9 29.24 5.45 1.93
C ILE A 9 30.18 6.63 2.15
N ASN A 10 30.36 7.43 1.11
CA ASN A 10 31.15 8.66 1.12
C ASN A 10 30.20 9.85 1.18
N ALA A 11 29.54 10.05 2.32
CA ALA A 11 28.68 11.22 2.52
C ALA A 11 29.56 12.46 2.77
N PRO A 12 29.28 13.60 2.10
CA PRO A 12 29.96 14.86 2.38
C PRO A 12 29.64 15.34 3.80
N GLN A 13 30.56 16.10 4.40
CA GLN A 13 30.40 16.69 5.73
C GLN A 13 30.79 18.16 5.73
N GLY A 14 30.33 18.90 6.75
CA GLY A 14 30.68 20.31 6.95
C GLY A 14 30.35 21.20 5.75
N GLY A 15 31.27 22.11 5.42
CA GLY A 15 31.09 23.09 4.34
C GLY A 15 30.79 22.47 2.97
N LEU A 16 31.34 21.30 2.66
CA LEU A 16 31.07 20.62 1.39
C LEU A 16 29.60 20.17 1.27
N SER A 17 29.00 19.66 2.35
CA SER A 17 27.58 19.29 2.35
C SER A 17 26.70 20.50 2.09
N ILE A 18 26.99 21.62 2.76
CA ILE A 18 26.25 22.88 2.61
C ILE A 18 26.32 23.39 1.16
N LEU A 19 27.50 23.35 0.55
CA LEU A 19 27.68 23.76 -0.85
C LEU A 19 26.90 22.86 -1.81
N GLN A 20 26.97 21.54 -1.62
CA GLN A 20 26.22 20.59 -2.47
C GLN A 20 24.70 20.75 -2.29
N GLU A 21 24.21 21.01 -1.07
CA GLU A 21 22.80 21.27 -0.78
C GLU A 21 22.30 22.55 -1.46
N LYS A 22 23.12 23.60 -1.51
CA LYS A 22 22.80 24.83 -2.27
C LYS A 22 22.85 24.63 -3.78
N LEU A 23 23.75 23.77 -4.27
CA LEU A 23 23.88 23.46 -5.68
C LEU A 23 22.73 22.58 -6.20
N LYS A 24 22.26 21.62 -5.39
CA LYS A 24 21.27 20.62 -5.80
C LYS A 24 19.99 21.25 -6.42
N PRO A 25 19.34 22.27 -5.83
CA PRO A 25 18.17 22.93 -6.43
C PRO A 25 18.44 23.51 -7.82
N ILE A 26 19.65 24.01 -8.08
CA ILE A 26 20.05 24.53 -9.39
C ILE A 26 20.08 23.39 -10.41
N ILE A 27 20.67 22.25 -10.05
CA ILE A 27 20.68 21.06 -10.93
C ILE A 27 19.24 20.57 -11.18
N GLU A 28 18.42 20.52 -10.13
CA GLU A 28 17.01 20.08 -10.20
C GLU A 28 16.17 21.00 -11.09
N TYR A 29 16.38 22.31 -11.03
CA TYR A 29 15.67 23.29 -11.85
C TYR A 29 15.84 23.02 -13.35
N PHE A 30 17.04 22.63 -13.77
CA PHE A 30 17.36 22.34 -15.17
C PHE A 30 17.10 20.89 -15.58
N TYR A 31 17.00 19.97 -14.62
CA TYR A 31 16.81 18.57 -14.92
C TYR A 31 15.42 18.31 -15.49
N ARG A 32 15.39 17.61 -16.62
CA ARG A 32 14.17 17.12 -17.27
C ARG A 32 14.26 15.59 -17.34
N PRO A 33 13.62 14.88 -16.38
CA PRO A 33 13.67 13.42 -16.33
C PRO A 33 13.18 12.79 -17.63
N LYS A 34 13.88 11.77 -18.10
CA LYS A 34 13.39 10.95 -19.21
C LYS A 34 12.21 10.11 -18.73
N LYS A 35 11.18 9.93 -19.58
CA LYS A 35 9.99 9.12 -19.28
C LYS A 35 10.27 7.74 -18.66
N PRO A 36 11.25 6.93 -19.15
CA PRO A 36 11.56 5.62 -18.57
C PRO A 36 12.35 5.66 -17.27
N ALA A 37 12.83 6.82 -16.81
CA ALA A 37 13.60 6.92 -15.58
C ALA A 37 12.67 7.07 -14.37
N HIS A 38 12.91 6.26 -13.33
CA HIS A 38 12.13 6.25 -12.09
C HIS A 38 12.98 6.42 -10.83
N GLY A 39 14.27 6.14 -10.88
CA GLY A 39 15.17 6.28 -9.73
C GLY A 39 15.49 7.75 -9.46
N PHE A 40 15.47 8.16 -8.18
CA PHE A 40 15.85 9.51 -7.73
C PHE A 40 15.06 10.66 -8.38
N ILE A 41 13.82 10.40 -8.79
CA ILE A 41 12.96 11.40 -9.42
C ILE A 41 11.75 11.63 -8.52
N LYS A 42 11.40 12.91 -8.31
CA LYS A 42 10.20 13.30 -7.56
C LYS A 42 8.96 12.63 -8.18
N ASP A 43 8.06 12.17 -7.32
CA ASP A 43 6.81 11.49 -7.72
C ASP A 43 7.01 10.16 -8.49
N LYS A 44 8.24 9.64 -8.51
CA LYS A 44 8.55 8.29 -8.98
C LYS A 44 8.99 7.41 -7.82
N SER A 45 8.66 6.14 -7.92
CA SER A 45 8.93 5.14 -6.89
C SER A 45 9.14 3.76 -7.50
N ILE A 46 9.55 2.80 -6.67
CA ILE A 46 9.59 1.38 -7.05
C ILE A 46 8.22 0.87 -7.54
N LEU A 47 7.12 1.45 -7.06
CA LEU A 47 5.77 1.09 -7.49
C LEU A 47 5.53 1.55 -8.92
N THR A 48 5.72 2.85 -9.17
CA THR A 48 5.51 3.43 -10.52
C THR A 48 6.38 2.74 -11.58
N ASN A 49 7.55 2.23 -11.18
CA ASN A 49 8.44 1.45 -12.03
C ASN A 49 7.84 0.07 -12.31
N ALA A 50 7.53 -0.68 -11.26
CA ALA A 50 6.98 -2.03 -11.35
C ALA A 50 5.67 -2.10 -12.15
N GLU A 51 4.80 -1.09 -12.01
CA GLU A 51 3.52 -1.00 -12.74
C GLU A 51 3.67 -0.98 -14.26
N LYS A 52 4.82 -0.53 -14.80
CA LYS A 52 5.08 -0.57 -16.25
C LYS A 52 5.25 -1.98 -16.79
N HIS A 53 5.57 -2.95 -15.93
CA HIS A 53 5.98 -4.30 -16.32
C HIS A 53 4.98 -5.38 -15.95
N THR A 54 3.73 -5.02 -15.65
CA THR A 54 2.71 -5.99 -15.25
C THR A 54 2.14 -6.77 -16.43
N LYS A 55 1.73 -8.03 -16.21
CA LYS A 55 1.06 -8.89 -17.21
C LYS A 55 1.93 -9.18 -18.44
N LYS A 56 3.24 -9.35 -18.24
CA LYS A 56 4.22 -9.57 -19.32
C LYS A 56 4.68 -11.02 -19.39
N LYS A 57 4.91 -11.55 -20.59
CA LYS A 57 5.43 -12.92 -20.76
C LYS A 57 6.87 -13.04 -20.25
N TYR A 58 7.67 -12.02 -20.50
CA TYR A 58 9.06 -11.92 -20.06
C TYR A 58 9.29 -10.63 -19.31
N VAL A 59 10.02 -10.71 -18.19
CA VAL A 59 10.59 -9.58 -17.47
C VAL A 59 12.09 -9.83 -17.35
N VAL A 60 12.88 -8.94 -17.94
CA VAL A 60 14.33 -9.01 -18.01
C VAL A 60 14.90 -7.89 -17.17
N ASN A 61 15.79 -8.20 -16.24
CA ASN A 61 16.47 -7.18 -15.45
C ASN A 61 17.97 -7.22 -15.70
N VAL A 62 18.55 -6.03 -15.81
CA VAL A 62 19.97 -5.79 -16.04
C VAL A 62 20.41 -4.79 -14.97
N ASP A 63 21.51 -5.06 -14.28
CA ASP A 63 22.05 -4.17 -13.25
C ASP A 63 23.35 -3.56 -13.77
N LEU A 64 23.53 -2.25 -13.60
CA LEU A 64 24.77 -1.57 -13.98
C LEU A 64 25.82 -1.71 -12.88
N GLU A 65 27.03 -2.13 -13.25
CA GLU A 65 28.14 -2.20 -12.33
C GLU A 65 28.63 -0.81 -11.93
N ASN A 66 28.90 -0.65 -10.63
CA ASN A 66 29.46 0.57 -10.04
C ASN A 66 28.79 1.87 -10.52
N TYR A 67 27.47 1.89 -10.67
CA TYR A 67 26.73 2.95 -11.35
C TYR A 67 27.16 4.40 -11.04
N PHE A 68 27.32 4.75 -9.75
CA PHE A 68 27.85 6.08 -9.37
C PHE A 68 29.32 6.24 -9.74
N GLY A 69 30.16 5.24 -9.46
CA GLY A 69 31.58 5.28 -9.76
C GLY A 69 31.91 5.32 -11.25
N SER A 70 31.01 4.84 -12.11
CA SER A 70 31.12 4.92 -13.58
C SER A 70 30.83 6.33 -14.13
N VAL A 71 30.32 7.23 -13.29
CA VAL A 71 30.16 8.65 -13.63
C VAL A 71 31.37 9.42 -13.13
N THR A 72 32.32 9.61 -14.03
CA THR A 72 33.62 10.24 -13.75
C THR A 72 33.55 11.77 -13.71
N PHE A 73 34.59 12.40 -13.18
CA PHE A 73 34.80 13.85 -13.19
C PHE A 73 34.58 14.45 -14.57
N ALA A 74 35.17 13.85 -15.62
CA ALA A 74 35.01 14.33 -17.00
C ALA A 74 33.54 14.33 -17.45
N ARG A 75 32.75 13.32 -17.05
CA ARG A 75 31.31 13.26 -17.35
C ARG A 75 30.54 14.34 -16.60
N VAL A 76 30.84 14.56 -15.32
CA VAL A 76 30.20 15.61 -14.51
C VAL A 76 30.55 17.00 -15.04
N TYR A 77 31.82 17.23 -15.35
CA TYR A 77 32.30 18.44 -16.03
C TYR A 77 31.56 18.66 -17.35
N GLY A 78 31.44 17.62 -18.18
CA GLY A 78 30.70 17.66 -19.44
C GLY A 78 29.22 18.01 -19.28
N ILE A 79 28.56 17.51 -18.22
CA ILE A 79 27.18 17.88 -17.89
C ILE A 79 27.06 19.38 -17.62
N PHE A 80 27.94 19.94 -16.79
CA PHE A 80 27.93 21.37 -16.47
C PHE A 80 28.33 22.26 -17.64
N LYS A 81 29.21 21.77 -18.53
CA LYS A 81 29.65 22.50 -19.71
C LYS A 81 28.59 22.53 -20.82
N SER A 82 27.75 21.50 -20.89
CA SER A 82 26.76 21.33 -21.95
C SER A 82 25.43 22.02 -21.64
N LYS A 83 24.57 22.15 -22.67
CA LYS A 83 23.16 22.55 -22.46
C LYS A 83 22.47 21.58 -21.49
N PRO A 84 21.62 22.07 -20.58
CA PRO A 84 21.15 23.46 -20.46
C PRO A 84 22.05 24.38 -19.61
N PHE A 85 23.07 23.85 -18.92
CA PHE A 85 23.87 24.60 -17.95
C PHE A 85 24.82 25.61 -18.59
N ASN A 86 25.54 25.21 -19.65
CA ASN A 86 26.47 26.05 -20.41
C ASN A 86 27.48 26.85 -19.56
N PHE A 87 27.94 26.30 -18.43
CA PHE A 87 28.86 27.04 -17.55
C PHE A 87 30.22 27.27 -18.21
N SER A 88 30.93 28.31 -17.76
CA SER A 88 32.31 28.58 -18.18
C SER A 88 33.24 27.45 -17.72
N HIS A 89 34.43 27.33 -18.32
CA HIS A 89 35.40 26.29 -17.93
C HIS A 89 35.74 26.32 -16.43
N PRO A 90 36.06 27.49 -15.82
CA PRO A 90 36.35 27.55 -14.39
C PRO A 90 35.17 27.09 -13.53
N ALA A 91 33.95 27.56 -13.84
CA ALA A 91 32.76 27.20 -13.09
C ALA A 91 32.42 25.69 -13.21
N ALA A 92 32.43 25.14 -14.42
CA ALA A 92 32.16 23.72 -14.65
C ALA A 92 33.19 22.81 -13.95
N SER A 93 34.46 23.22 -13.94
CA SER A 93 35.54 22.49 -13.24
C SER A 93 35.32 22.47 -11.73
N ILE A 94 35.11 23.63 -11.11
CA ILE A 94 34.88 23.74 -9.65
C ILE A 94 33.64 22.94 -9.24
N LEU A 95 32.54 23.07 -9.97
CA LEU A 95 31.31 22.33 -9.66
C LEU A 95 31.48 20.82 -9.82
N ALA A 96 32.25 20.37 -10.82
CA ALA A 96 32.57 18.96 -10.97
C ALA A 96 33.47 18.44 -9.84
N GLN A 97 34.43 19.24 -9.36
CA GLN A 97 35.27 18.89 -8.21
C GLN A 97 34.42 18.77 -6.94
N LEU A 98 33.52 19.73 -6.69
CA LEU A 98 32.61 19.71 -5.55
C LEU A 98 31.70 18.47 -5.55
N CYS A 99 31.34 17.93 -6.73
CA CYS A 99 30.42 16.81 -6.85
C CYS A 99 31.11 15.44 -6.93
N THR A 100 32.44 15.38 -6.98
CA THR A 100 33.19 14.14 -7.14
C THR A 100 34.19 13.92 -6.02
N LYS A 101 34.49 12.64 -5.75
CA LYS A 101 35.54 12.20 -4.84
C LYS A 101 36.36 11.15 -5.58
N ASP A 102 37.68 11.29 -5.58
CA ASP A 102 38.60 10.41 -6.31
C ASP A 102 38.20 10.26 -7.80
N GLY A 103 37.81 11.39 -8.42
CA GLY A 103 37.46 11.47 -9.83
C GLY A 103 36.11 10.86 -10.22
N LYS A 104 35.23 10.51 -9.28
CA LYS A 104 33.92 9.87 -9.55
C LYS A 104 32.82 10.34 -8.59
N LEU A 105 31.56 10.11 -8.94
CA LEU A 105 30.45 10.44 -8.02
C LEU A 105 30.51 9.59 -6.75
N PRO A 106 30.51 10.20 -5.54
CA PRO A 106 30.50 9.46 -4.30
C PRO A 106 29.09 8.95 -3.95
N GLN A 107 29.01 7.73 -3.44
CA GLN A 107 27.76 7.21 -2.89
C GLN A 107 27.48 7.88 -1.53
N GLY A 108 26.48 8.77 -1.48
CA GLY A 108 26.09 9.48 -0.25
C GLY A 108 25.95 11.00 -0.41
N ALA A 109 26.53 11.57 -1.48
CA ALA A 109 26.34 12.98 -1.81
C ALA A 109 24.93 13.27 -2.34
N CYS A 110 24.39 14.44 -1.99
CA CYS A 110 23.03 14.83 -2.34
C CYS A 110 22.87 15.19 -3.84
N THR A 111 23.96 15.56 -4.51
CA THR A 111 24.00 15.87 -5.96
C THR A 111 24.23 14.63 -6.83
N SER A 112 24.83 13.55 -6.31
CA SER A 112 25.15 12.36 -7.10
C SER A 112 23.92 11.67 -7.73
N PRO A 113 22.76 11.55 -7.06
CA PRO A 113 21.57 10.94 -7.66
C PRO A 113 21.11 11.60 -8.96
N ILE A 114 21.03 12.94 -8.96
CA ILE A 114 20.59 13.71 -10.12
C ILE A 114 21.65 13.74 -11.22
N LEU A 115 22.93 13.88 -10.86
CA LEU A 115 24.04 13.84 -11.82
C LEU A 115 24.17 12.48 -12.50
N ALA A 116 23.95 11.38 -11.76
CA ALA A 116 23.96 10.04 -12.35
C ALA A 116 22.81 9.84 -13.36
N ASN A 117 21.62 10.39 -13.07
CA ASN A 117 20.52 10.40 -14.03
C ASN A 117 20.81 11.24 -15.28
N LEU A 118 21.40 12.43 -15.12
CA LEU A 118 21.84 13.26 -16.25
C LEU A 118 22.89 12.53 -17.09
N ALA A 119 23.86 11.86 -16.46
CA ALA A 119 24.88 11.06 -17.12
C ALA A 119 24.28 9.85 -17.89
N SER A 120 23.11 9.36 -17.48
CA SER A 120 22.38 8.25 -18.10
C SER A 120 21.43 8.69 -19.22
N ALA A 121 21.37 9.98 -19.57
CA ALA A 121 20.40 10.48 -20.54
C ALA A 121 20.57 9.92 -21.96
N SER A 122 21.81 9.66 -22.40
CA SER A 122 22.11 9.02 -23.68
C SER A 122 21.72 7.54 -23.67
N LEU A 123 22.04 6.84 -22.58
CA LEU A 123 21.62 5.45 -22.34
C LEU A 123 20.10 5.30 -22.45
N ASP A 124 19.36 6.11 -21.70
CA ASP A 124 17.90 6.10 -21.71
C ASP A 124 17.33 6.38 -23.11
N LYS A 125 17.93 7.31 -23.84
CA LYS A 125 17.51 7.65 -25.21
C LYS A 125 17.64 6.44 -26.13
N HIS A 126 18.82 5.80 -26.16
CA HIS A 126 19.09 4.70 -27.07
C HIS A 126 18.31 3.43 -26.69
N LEU A 127 18.23 3.08 -25.40
CA LEU A 127 17.44 1.93 -24.96
C LEU A 127 15.94 2.14 -25.19
N THR A 128 15.43 3.37 -25.01
CA THR A 128 14.04 3.68 -25.37
C THR A 128 13.80 3.51 -26.87
N GLN A 129 14.73 3.95 -27.72
CA GLN A 129 14.62 3.79 -29.17
C GLN A 129 14.63 2.30 -29.57
N LEU A 130 15.55 1.52 -28.99
CA LEU A 130 15.61 0.07 -29.19
C LEU A 130 14.30 -0.60 -28.79
N ALA A 131 13.77 -0.27 -27.60
CA ALA A 131 12.56 -0.86 -27.07
C ALA A 131 11.30 -0.49 -27.88
N ARG A 132 11.17 0.77 -28.31
CA ARG A 132 10.00 1.26 -29.07
C ARG A 132 9.83 0.55 -30.40
N ARG A 133 10.92 0.25 -31.12
CA ARG A 133 10.88 -0.42 -32.44
C ARG A 133 10.22 -1.80 -32.40
N LYS A 134 10.20 -2.44 -31.23
CA LYS A 134 9.72 -3.82 -31.06
C LYS A 134 8.59 -3.94 -30.04
N ASN A 135 7.96 -2.81 -29.66
CA ASN A 135 6.89 -2.76 -28.65
C ASN A 135 7.30 -3.41 -27.31
N ILE A 136 8.53 -3.13 -26.88
CA ILE A 136 9.09 -3.56 -25.59
C ILE A 136 8.91 -2.42 -24.59
N THR A 137 8.55 -2.75 -23.36
CA THR A 137 8.54 -1.77 -22.27
C THR A 137 9.91 -1.70 -21.63
N TYR A 138 10.48 -0.50 -21.54
CA TYR A 138 11.77 -0.23 -20.91
C TYR A 138 11.60 0.80 -19.79
N THR A 139 12.24 0.53 -18.65
CA THR A 139 12.42 1.51 -17.56
C THR A 139 13.78 1.34 -16.90
N ARG A 140 14.20 2.38 -16.16
CA ARG A 140 15.41 2.38 -15.33
C ARG A 140 15.12 2.96 -13.95
N TYR A 141 15.47 2.21 -12.91
CA TYR A 141 15.48 2.66 -11.52
C TYR A 141 16.91 2.69 -11.01
N ALA A 142 17.56 3.86 -11.10
CA ALA A 142 18.99 4.02 -10.82
C ALA A 142 19.84 3.08 -11.69
N ASP A 143 20.47 2.08 -11.08
CA ASP A 143 21.29 1.04 -11.70
C ASP A 143 20.49 -0.15 -12.24
N ASP A 144 19.25 -0.36 -11.78
CA ASP A 144 18.38 -1.47 -12.21
C ASP A 144 17.60 -1.08 -13.47
N ILE A 145 17.94 -1.68 -14.59
CA ILE A 145 17.24 -1.58 -15.87
C ILE A 145 16.26 -2.74 -15.99
N THR A 146 15.03 -2.45 -16.44
CA THR A 146 14.02 -3.48 -16.69
C THR A 146 13.49 -3.39 -18.11
N PHE A 147 13.47 -4.52 -18.80
CA PHE A 147 12.71 -4.72 -20.04
C PHE A 147 11.57 -5.70 -19.79
N SER A 148 10.46 -5.52 -20.50
CA SER A 148 9.40 -6.53 -20.49
C SER A 148 8.58 -6.54 -21.77
N PHE A 149 8.16 -7.72 -22.19
CA PHE A 149 7.54 -7.93 -23.49
C PHE A 149 6.70 -9.22 -23.53
N ASN A 150 5.81 -9.31 -24.53
CA ASN A 150 4.91 -10.44 -24.78
C ASN A 150 5.23 -11.19 -26.09
N GLN A 151 6.12 -10.61 -26.88
CA GLN A 151 6.62 -11.10 -28.15
C GLN A 151 7.50 -12.33 -27.90
N GLN A 152 7.47 -13.27 -28.84
CA GLN A 152 8.44 -14.35 -28.88
C GLN A 152 9.73 -13.87 -29.55
N GLN A 153 10.87 -14.45 -29.16
CA GLN A 153 12.17 -14.27 -29.82
C GLN A 153 12.63 -12.80 -29.99
N VAL A 154 12.74 -12.06 -28.89
CA VAL A 154 13.29 -10.69 -28.89
C VAL A 154 14.82 -10.75 -28.75
N ARG A 155 15.51 -11.13 -29.83
CA ARG A 155 16.98 -11.31 -29.88
C ARG A 155 17.75 -10.06 -29.52
N GLU A 156 17.16 -8.88 -29.74
CA GLU A 156 17.77 -7.61 -29.37
C GLU A 156 17.93 -7.43 -27.85
N ILE A 157 17.09 -8.09 -27.04
CA ILE A 157 17.13 -7.99 -25.58
C ILE A 157 17.67 -9.27 -24.94
N ILE A 158 17.24 -10.44 -25.40
CA ILE A 158 17.70 -11.72 -24.87
C ILE A 158 17.97 -12.72 -25.98
N THR A 159 19.05 -13.48 -25.81
CA THR A 159 19.43 -14.62 -26.65
C THR A 159 19.44 -15.90 -25.80
N LEU A 160 19.59 -17.04 -26.46
CA LEU A 160 19.84 -18.32 -25.80
C LEU A 160 21.24 -18.78 -26.21
N ASP A 161 22.01 -19.27 -25.25
CA ASP A 161 23.29 -19.94 -25.51
C ASP A 161 23.07 -21.38 -26.01
N ASN A 162 24.15 -22.10 -26.26
CA ASN A 162 24.12 -23.50 -26.72
C ASN A 162 23.48 -24.46 -25.70
N GLU A 163 23.38 -24.07 -24.43
CA GLU A 163 22.80 -24.85 -23.34
C GLU A 163 21.35 -24.45 -23.02
N ASN A 164 20.75 -23.56 -23.82
CA ASN A 164 19.43 -22.96 -23.60
C ASN A 164 19.32 -22.06 -22.35
N ASN A 165 20.43 -21.53 -21.85
CA ASN A 165 20.43 -20.45 -20.86
C ASN A 165 20.19 -19.11 -21.54
N PHE A 166 19.56 -18.19 -20.82
CA PHE A 166 19.36 -16.83 -21.33
C PHE A 166 20.64 -16.01 -21.22
N GLU A 167 20.93 -15.27 -22.28
CA GLU A 167 21.96 -14.24 -22.33
C GLU A 167 21.35 -12.89 -22.70
N LEU A 168 22.08 -11.82 -22.41
CA LEU A 168 21.69 -10.46 -22.78
C LEU A 168 22.05 -10.21 -24.25
N GLY A 169 21.12 -9.66 -25.02
CA GLY A 169 21.36 -9.38 -26.44
C GLY A 169 22.46 -8.34 -26.67
N GLU A 170 23.31 -8.58 -27.67
CA GLU A 170 24.43 -7.71 -28.09
C GLU A 170 24.03 -6.24 -28.30
N ALA A 171 22.80 -6.00 -28.80
CA ALA A 171 22.31 -4.65 -29.01
C ALA A 171 22.19 -3.85 -27.68
N VAL A 172 21.76 -4.50 -26.60
CA VAL A 172 21.68 -3.88 -25.27
C VAL A 172 23.08 -3.68 -24.69
N ILE A 173 23.95 -4.69 -24.80
CA ILE A 173 25.34 -4.63 -24.34
C ILE A 173 26.05 -3.43 -24.98
N SER A 174 26.03 -3.35 -26.31
CA SER A 174 26.67 -2.28 -27.07
C SER A 174 26.14 -0.89 -26.67
N VAL A 175 24.83 -0.75 -26.43
CA VAL A 175 24.25 0.54 -26.01
C VAL A 175 24.70 0.94 -24.60
N ILE A 176 24.78 -0.02 -23.67
CA ILE A 176 25.24 0.23 -22.29
C ILE A 176 26.71 0.66 -22.29
N GLU A 177 27.57 -0.08 -22.99
CA GLU A 177 29.00 0.19 -23.06
C GLU A 177 29.32 1.51 -23.76
N LYS A 178 28.69 1.78 -24.91
CA LYS A 178 28.82 3.07 -25.62
C LYS A 178 28.35 4.27 -24.78
N SER A 179 27.50 4.03 -23.78
CA SER A 179 27.04 5.06 -22.85
C SER A 179 27.96 5.24 -21.63
N GLY A 180 29.10 4.53 -21.60
CA GLY A 180 30.09 4.61 -20.52
C GLY A 180 29.66 3.89 -19.25
N PHE A 181 28.95 2.78 -19.37
CA PHE A 181 28.55 1.92 -18.25
C PHE A 181 28.94 0.46 -18.52
N SER A 182 29.04 -0.33 -17.46
CA SER A 182 29.34 -1.76 -17.53
C SER A 182 28.19 -2.56 -16.92
N ILE A 183 28.00 -3.78 -17.38
CA ILE A 183 26.90 -4.66 -16.94
C ILE A 183 27.37 -5.57 -15.83
N ASN A 184 26.56 -5.70 -14.79
CA ASN A 184 26.74 -6.73 -13.79
C ASN A 184 26.03 -8.03 -14.24
N THR A 185 26.77 -8.89 -14.93
CA THR A 185 26.27 -10.16 -15.48
C THR A 185 25.73 -11.09 -14.39
N SER A 186 26.31 -11.09 -13.18
CA SER A 186 25.84 -11.90 -12.05
C SER A 186 24.44 -11.56 -11.54
N LYS A 187 23.92 -10.38 -11.90
CA LYS A 187 22.58 -9.91 -11.53
C LYS A 187 21.60 -9.86 -12.71
N PHE A 188 22.07 -10.20 -13.90
CA PHE A 188 21.20 -10.40 -15.05
C PHE A 188 20.20 -11.51 -14.75
N ARG A 189 18.93 -11.28 -15.08
CA ARG A 189 17.87 -12.27 -14.85
C ARG A 189 16.77 -12.13 -15.89
N VAL A 190 16.32 -13.26 -16.40
CA VAL A 190 15.11 -13.39 -17.22
C VAL A 190 14.07 -14.15 -16.42
N GLN A 191 12.86 -13.61 -16.32
CA GLN A 191 11.77 -14.17 -15.54
C GLN A 191 10.56 -14.40 -16.45
N LYS A 192 10.14 -15.66 -16.59
CA LYS A 192 8.98 -16.05 -17.39
C LYS A 192 7.68 -15.86 -16.62
N ARG A 193 6.55 -15.78 -17.32
CA ARG A 193 5.23 -15.56 -16.71
C ARG A 193 4.80 -16.64 -15.72
N ASN A 194 5.18 -17.90 -15.97
CA ASN A 194 4.91 -19.03 -15.09
C ASN A 194 5.81 -19.06 -13.84
N GLU A 195 6.81 -18.20 -13.79
CA GLU A 195 7.68 -18.00 -12.63
C GLU A 195 7.30 -16.70 -11.91
N ARG A 196 7.84 -16.48 -10.71
CA ARG A 196 7.65 -15.20 -10.03
C ARG A 196 8.46 -14.11 -10.74
N GLN A 197 7.79 -13.14 -11.34
CA GLN A 197 8.42 -11.97 -11.94
C GLN A 197 8.55 -10.84 -10.91
N LYS A 198 9.73 -10.24 -10.83
CA LYS A 198 10.04 -9.13 -9.92
C LYS A 198 10.68 -7.94 -10.62
N VAL A 199 10.24 -6.75 -10.24
CA VAL A 199 10.83 -5.47 -10.62
C VAL A 199 11.02 -4.61 -9.38
N THR A 200 12.25 -4.15 -9.12
CA THR A 200 12.58 -3.34 -7.93
C THR A 200 12.08 -3.94 -6.59
N GLY A 201 12.04 -5.27 -6.50
CA GLY A 201 11.58 -6.01 -5.32
C GLY A 201 10.07 -6.20 -5.18
N LEU A 202 9.27 -5.77 -6.15
CA LEU A 202 7.81 -6.00 -6.20
C LEU A 202 7.48 -7.10 -7.21
N VAL A 203 6.47 -7.92 -6.90
CA VAL A 203 5.94 -8.94 -7.82
C VAL A 203 5.09 -8.25 -8.88
N VAL A 204 5.23 -8.64 -10.15
CA VAL A 204 4.56 -7.96 -11.28
C VAL A 204 3.74 -8.88 -12.19
N ASN A 205 3.64 -10.18 -11.91
CA ASN A 205 2.94 -11.13 -12.79
C ASN A 205 1.56 -10.63 -13.27
N GLU A 206 0.72 -10.13 -12.36
CA GLU A 206 -0.63 -9.63 -12.67
C GLU A 206 -0.81 -8.14 -12.37
N LYS A 207 -0.33 -7.71 -11.20
CA LYS A 207 -0.25 -6.31 -10.77
C LYS A 207 0.96 -6.13 -9.88
N ALA A 208 1.41 -4.89 -9.69
CA ALA A 208 2.43 -4.58 -8.70
C ALA A 208 1.96 -5.03 -7.32
N ASN A 209 2.76 -5.86 -6.65
CA ASN A 209 2.35 -6.52 -5.43
C ASN A 209 3.55 -6.76 -4.48
N VAL A 210 3.24 -6.78 -3.19
CA VAL A 210 4.19 -7.16 -2.14
C VAL A 210 4.38 -8.68 -2.17
N GLU A 211 5.60 -9.15 -1.91
CA GLU A 211 5.85 -10.59 -1.81
C GLU A 211 5.04 -11.24 -0.66
N ARG A 212 4.45 -12.42 -0.91
CA ARG A 212 3.73 -13.20 0.11
C ARG A 212 4.57 -13.42 1.37
N LYS A 213 5.88 -13.66 1.23
CA LYS A 213 6.82 -13.82 2.35
C LYS A 213 6.85 -12.56 3.24
N TYR A 214 6.79 -11.37 2.64
CA TYR A 214 6.78 -10.12 3.38
C TYR A 214 5.48 -9.97 4.16
N LEU A 215 4.32 -10.25 3.55
CA LEU A 215 3.03 -10.22 4.25
C LEU A 215 3.00 -11.20 5.43
N ARG A 216 3.47 -12.44 5.23
CA ARG A 216 3.55 -13.47 6.29
C ARG A 216 4.43 -13.03 7.46
N VAL A 217 5.59 -12.46 7.17
CA VAL A 217 6.48 -11.93 8.23
C VAL A 217 5.81 -10.76 8.96
N THR A 218 5.15 -9.84 8.26
CA THR A 218 4.43 -8.73 8.92
C THR A 218 3.34 -9.25 9.85
N ARG A 219 2.51 -10.19 9.40
CA ARG A 219 1.50 -10.86 10.25
C ARG A 219 2.10 -11.44 11.51
N SER A 220 3.21 -12.19 11.37
CA SER A 220 3.90 -12.78 12.52
C SER A 220 4.44 -11.74 13.50
N LEU A 221 4.93 -10.58 13.02
CA LEU A 221 5.43 -9.52 13.89
C LEU A 221 4.28 -8.82 14.64
N VAL A 222 3.15 -8.56 13.97
CA VAL A 222 1.94 -8.00 14.61
C VAL A 222 1.41 -8.96 15.69
N HIS A 223 1.33 -10.25 15.38
CA HIS A 223 0.95 -11.26 16.38
C HIS A 223 1.90 -11.25 17.59
N LYS A 224 3.21 -11.19 17.35
CA LYS A 224 4.21 -11.12 18.43
C LYS A 224 4.08 -9.86 19.28
N TRP A 225 3.76 -8.73 18.66
CA TRP A 225 3.46 -7.49 19.38
C TRP A 225 2.26 -7.64 20.32
N ARG A 226 1.20 -8.32 19.85
CA ARG A 226 0.00 -8.60 20.64
C ARG A 226 0.28 -9.48 21.86
N GLU A 227 1.00 -10.58 21.67
CA GLU A 227 1.23 -11.57 22.73
C GLU A 227 2.23 -11.09 23.79
N ASP A 228 3.42 -10.68 23.37
CA ASP A 228 4.48 -10.23 24.28
C ASP A 228 5.41 -9.24 23.58
N LYS A 229 5.09 -7.96 23.75
CA LYS A 229 5.82 -6.83 23.16
C LYS A 229 7.28 -6.75 23.64
N LEU A 230 7.55 -7.00 24.91
CA LEU A 230 8.88 -6.78 25.50
C LEU A 230 9.85 -7.85 25.04
N THR A 231 9.50 -9.13 25.24
CA THR A 231 10.36 -10.24 24.84
C THR A 231 10.59 -10.24 23.33
N SER A 232 9.52 -9.98 22.56
CA SER A 232 9.62 -9.89 21.09
C SER A 232 10.53 -8.74 20.64
N ALA A 233 10.47 -7.59 21.31
CA ALA A 233 11.32 -6.44 21.01
C ALA A 233 12.80 -6.72 21.30
N LEU A 234 13.11 -7.30 22.47
CA LEU A 234 14.48 -7.66 22.85
C LEU A 234 15.09 -8.69 21.88
N LEU A 235 14.32 -9.74 21.55
CA LEU A 235 14.73 -10.74 20.55
C LEU A 235 14.93 -10.12 19.17
N PHE A 236 14.07 -9.18 18.77
CA PHE A 236 14.17 -8.49 17.49
C PHE A 236 15.45 -7.64 17.39
N VAL A 237 15.73 -6.82 18.40
CA VAL A 237 16.91 -5.95 18.48
C VAL A 237 18.19 -6.78 18.42
N ASN A 238 18.29 -7.85 19.23
CA ASN A 238 19.43 -8.76 19.24
C ASN A 238 19.64 -9.41 17.86
N LYS A 239 18.60 -10.04 17.31
CA LYS A 239 18.66 -10.70 15.99
C LYS A 239 19.04 -9.75 14.85
N LYS A 240 18.73 -8.46 14.97
CA LYS A 240 19.04 -7.45 13.96
C LYS A 240 20.36 -6.71 14.22
N GLY A 241 21.00 -6.93 15.37
CA GLY A 241 22.21 -6.22 15.77
C GLY A 241 21.95 -4.73 16.03
N PHE A 242 20.73 -4.35 16.41
CA PHE A 242 20.45 -2.97 16.84
C PHE A 242 20.94 -2.76 18.27
N LYS A 243 21.36 -1.54 18.59
CA LYS A 243 21.70 -1.13 19.96
C LYS A 243 20.48 -0.45 20.57
N ALA A 244 19.90 -1.04 21.60
CA ALA A 244 18.86 -0.42 22.40
C ALA A 244 19.44 -0.03 23.76
N GLU A 245 19.15 1.19 24.20
CA GLU A 245 19.66 1.74 25.47
C GLU A 245 18.92 1.17 26.67
N ASN A 246 17.62 0.88 26.51
CA ASN A 246 16.75 0.32 27.51
C ASN A 246 15.59 -0.46 26.86
N ASN A 247 14.73 -1.06 27.69
CA ASN A 247 13.59 -1.85 27.25
C ASN A 247 12.57 -1.05 26.44
N GLU A 248 12.30 0.20 26.82
CA GLU A 248 11.37 1.07 26.09
C GLU A 248 11.89 1.41 24.70
N HIS A 249 13.19 1.70 24.58
CA HIS A 249 13.85 1.94 23.30
C HIS A 249 13.78 0.69 22.42
N ALA A 250 13.99 -0.51 22.97
CA ALA A 250 13.81 -1.76 22.23
C ALA A 250 12.38 -1.91 21.69
N ILE A 251 11.37 -1.66 22.53
CA ILE A 251 9.95 -1.69 22.14
C ILE A 251 9.68 -0.66 21.04
N SER A 252 10.21 0.56 21.14
CA SER A 252 10.08 1.61 20.13
C SER A 252 10.69 1.21 18.78
N ILE A 253 11.90 0.62 18.78
CA ILE A 253 12.54 0.10 17.56
C ILE A 253 11.66 -0.96 16.90
N PHE A 254 11.14 -1.90 17.69
CA PHE A 254 10.28 -2.97 17.19
C PHE A 254 8.95 -2.43 16.64
N ARG A 255 8.30 -1.51 17.38
CA ARG A 255 7.09 -0.79 16.97
C ARG A 255 7.29 -0.08 15.63
N ASN A 256 8.33 0.73 15.52
CA ASN A 256 8.66 1.48 14.30
C ASN A 256 8.95 0.54 13.12
N HIS A 257 9.56 -0.61 13.39
CA HIS A 257 9.75 -1.63 12.36
C HIS A 257 8.41 -2.17 11.85
N ILE A 258 7.46 -2.52 12.73
CA ILE A 258 6.14 -3.03 12.32
C ILE A 258 5.37 -1.98 11.52
N TYR A 259 5.26 -0.75 12.03
CA TYR A 259 4.58 0.34 11.31
C TYR A 259 5.26 0.64 9.98
N GLY A 260 6.59 0.65 9.90
CA GLY A 260 7.30 0.79 8.63
C GLY A 260 6.94 -0.29 7.63
N ARG A 261 6.70 -1.53 8.08
CA ARG A 261 6.23 -2.61 7.22
C ARG A 261 4.78 -2.43 6.77
N LEU A 262 3.90 -1.98 7.67
CA LEU A 262 2.50 -1.68 7.35
C LEU A 262 2.39 -0.53 6.35
N SER A 263 3.14 0.56 6.56
CA SER A 263 3.23 1.69 5.62
C SER A 263 3.74 1.26 4.24
N PHE A 264 4.70 0.34 4.18
CA PHE A 264 5.15 -0.23 2.91
C PHE A 264 4.05 -1.03 2.20
N ILE A 265 3.24 -1.80 2.94
CA ILE A 265 2.09 -2.51 2.35
C ILE A 265 1.08 -1.51 1.81
N LYS A 266 0.69 -0.49 2.60
CA LYS A 266 -0.20 0.60 2.18
C LYS A 266 0.30 1.27 0.91
N MET A 267 1.58 1.66 0.86
CA MET A 267 2.19 2.30 -0.31
C MET A 267 2.03 1.48 -1.59
N ILE A 268 2.12 0.15 -1.52
CA ILE A 268 2.07 -0.73 -2.70
C ILE A 268 0.65 -1.21 -3.04
N ARG A 269 -0.19 -1.41 -2.03
CA ARG A 269 -1.50 -2.08 -2.17
C ARG A 269 -2.69 -1.16 -2.05
N GLY A 270 -2.47 0.09 -1.67
CA GLY A 270 -3.52 1.00 -1.24
C GLY A 270 -3.77 0.87 0.26
N ASP A 271 -4.35 1.93 0.80
CA ASP A 271 -4.88 2.00 2.16
C ASP A 271 -6.16 1.17 2.34
N ASP A 272 -6.96 1.00 1.29
CA ASP A 272 -8.18 0.17 1.36
C ASP A 272 -7.92 -1.34 1.24
N PHE A 273 -6.65 -1.77 1.23
CA PHE A 273 -6.32 -3.19 1.12
C PHE A 273 -6.77 -3.96 2.39
N PRO A 274 -7.72 -4.93 2.32
CA PRO A 274 -8.35 -5.48 3.51
C PRO A 274 -7.39 -6.10 4.53
N LEU A 275 -6.34 -6.77 4.04
CA LEU A 275 -5.34 -7.33 4.94
C LEU A 275 -4.49 -6.25 5.62
N TYR A 276 -4.19 -5.16 4.93
CA TYR A 276 -3.48 -4.05 5.55
C TYR A 276 -4.33 -3.43 6.66
N LEU A 277 -5.60 -3.12 6.36
CA LEU A 277 -6.54 -2.59 7.34
C LEU A 277 -6.63 -3.49 8.57
N LYS A 278 -6.85 -4.79 8.38
CA LYS A 278 -6.91 -5.78 9.47
C LYS A 278 -5.65 -5.76 10.35
N LEU A 279 -4.46 -5.78 9.74
CA LEU A 279 -3.20 -5.80 10.50
C LEU A 279 -2.89 -4.46 11.17
N MET A 280 -3.26 -3.36 10.53
CA MET A 280 -3.09 -2.01 11.07
C MET A 280 -4.01 -1.80 12.28
N ALA A 281 -5.26 -2.26 12.18
CA ALA A 281 -6.19 -2.26 13.29
C ALA A 281 -5.70 -3.14 14.43
N GLU A 282 -5.33 -4.39 14.17
CA GLU A 282 -4.80 -5.31 15.18
C GLU A 282 -3.57 -4.72 15.89
N MET A 283 -2.60 -4.17 15.15
CA MET A 283 -1.46 -3.48 15.73
C MET A 283 -1.89 -2.31 16.63
N SER A 284 -2.87 -1.52 16.19
CA SER A 284 -3.30 -0.30 16.87
C SER A 284 -4.12 -0.56 18.15
N HIS A 285 -4.92 -1.64 18.19
CA HIS A 285 -5.62 -2.05 19.41
C HIS A 285 -4.64 -2.30 20.57
N HIS A 286 -3.49 -2.91 20.26
CA HIS A 286 -2.46 -3.27 21.23
C HIS A 286 -1.31 -2.25 21.35
N ASP A 287 -1.48 -1.05 20.79
CA ASP A 287 -0.50 0.04 20.89
C ASP A 287 -1.10 1.19 21.73
N PRO A 288 -0.43 1.62 22.84
CA PRO A 288 -0.88 2.78 23.60
C PRO A 288 -0.76 4.07 22.78
N LEU A 289 0.20 4.16 21.86
CA LEU A 289 0.45 5.34 21.03
C LEU A 289 -0.15 5.16 19.64
N LYS A 290 -1.48 5.19 19.54
CA LYS A 290 -2.18 4.96 18.27
C LYS A 290 -1.83 6.03 17.23
N THR A 291 -1.59 5.60 15.99
CA THR A 291 -1.40 6.51 14.86
C THR A 291 -2.76 6.95 14.29
N LYS A 292 -2.82 8.11 13.61
CA LYS A 292 -4.06 8.55 12.92
C LYS A 292 -4.60 7.49 11.96
N GLU A 293 -3.71 6.88 11.21
CA GLU A 293 -4.03 5.79 10.30
C GLU A 293 -4.48 4.52 11.05
N GLY A 294 -3.94 4.27 12.24
CA GLY A 294 -4.35 3.19 13.11
C GLY A 294 -5.78 3.35 13.59
N LEU A 295 -6.14 4.56 14.04
CA LEU A 295 -7.52 4.89 14.43
C LEU A 295 -8.49 4.75 13.24
N ARG A 296 -8.09 5.21 12.05
CA ARG A 296 -8.87 5.00 10.82
C ARG A 296 -9.09 3.51 10.55
N ALA A 297 -8.01 2.73 10.53
CA ALA A 297 -8.09 1.29 10.25
C ALA A 297 -8.96 0.57 11.30
N MET A 298 -8.82 0.90 12.59
CA MET A 298 -9.67 0.37 13.65
C MET A 298 -11.14 0.64 13.34
N LYS A 299 -11.52 1.90 13.08
CA LYS A 299 -12.89 2.30 12.72
C LYS A 299 -13.43 1.60 11.47
N GLU A 300 -12.60 1.39 10.46
CA GLU A 300 -12.99 0.73 9.22
C GLU A 300 -13.15 -0.78 9.37
N THR A 301 -12.36 -1.39 10.25
CA THR A 301 -12.39 -2.84 10.54
C THR A 301 -13.24 -3.21 11.75
N GLU A 302 -13.77 -2.22 12.47
CA GLU A 302 -14.58 -2.45 13.65
C GLU A 302 -15.81 -3.25 13.23
N THR A 303 -15.85 -4.48 13.71
CA THR A 303 -17.00 -5.35 13.53
C THR A 303 -17.81 -5.34 14.80
N TYR A 304 -19.12 -5.16 14.68
CA TYR A 304 -20.02 -5.19 15.82
C TYR A 304 -20.77 -6.53 15.84
N ASP A 305 -21.15 -6.99 17.02
CA ASP A 305 -22.09 -8.11 17.10
C ASP A 305 -23.46 -7.66 16.58
N VAL A 306 -23.84 -6.42 16.90
CA VAL A 306 -25.15 -5.87 16.61
C VAL A 306 -25.04 -4.44 16.09
N PHE A 307 -25.79 -4.11 15.04
CA PHE A 307 -26.01 -2.75 14.59
C PHE A 307 -27.47 -2.36 14.80
N ILE A 308 -27.77 -1.22 15.42
CA ILE A 308 -29.16 -0.75 15.58
C ILE A 308 -29.45 0.36 14.57
N CYS A 309 -30.39 0.11 13.68
CA CYS A 309 -30.90 1.08 12.71
C CYS A 309 -32.26 1.60 13.18
N HIS A 310 -32.39 2.93 13.30
CA HIS A 310 -33.58 3.58 13.84
C HIS A 310 -33.83 4.93 13.16
N ALA A 311 -35.07 5.43 13.25
CA ALA A 311 -35.36 6.83 12.95
C ALA A 311 -34.85 7.73 14.09
N SER A 312 -34.47 8.97 13.79
CA SER A 312 -33.95 9.91 14.79
C SER A 312 -34.93 10.12 15.96
N GLU A 313 -36.24 10.06 15.70
CA GLU A 313 -37.31 10.17 16.69
C GLU A 313 -37.37 9.00 17.67
N ASP A 314 -36.94 7.80 17.23
CA ASP A 314 -36.97 6.59 18.07
C ASP A 314 -35.65 6.40 18.85
N LYS A 315 -34.70 7.33 18.70
CA LYS A 315 -33.34 7.24 19.29
C LYS A 315 -33.40 7.14 20.82
N THR A 316 -34.07 8.09 21.46
CA THR A 316 -34.14 8.18 22.93
C THR A 316 -35.12 7.19 23.55
N SER A 317 -36.23 6.88 22.88
CA SER A 317 -37.29 6.04 23.44
C SER A 317 -37.09 4.54 23.22
N ILE A 318 -36.30 4.12 22.22
CA ILE A 318 -36.16 2.69 21.86
C ILE A 318 -34.69 2.31 21.68
N ALA A 319 -33.96 3.03 20.81
CA ALA A 319 -32.62 2.62 20.40
C ALA A 319 -31.58 2.70 21.55
N ILE A 320 -31.55 3.81 22.29
CA ILE A 320 -30.65 4.02 23.45
C ILE A 320 -30.93 3.00 24.57
N PRO A 321 -32.19 2.77 25.00
CA PRO A 321 -32.47 1.73 26.00
C PRO A 321 -31.96 0.34 25.62
N ILE A 322 -32.15 -0.09 24.37
CA ILE A 322 -31.66 -1.39 23.88
C ILE A 322 -30.13 -1.42 23.85
N TYR A 323 -29.49 -0.34 23.41
CA TYR A 323 -28.04 -0.19 23.39
C TYR A 323 -27.41 -0.35 24.77
N GLU A 324 -27.99 0.29 25.79
CA GLU A 324 -27.50 0.23 27.15
C GLU A 324 -27.57 -1.20 27.70
N GLU A 325 -28.68 -1.92 27.45
CA GLU A 325 -28.83 -3.32 27.87
C GLU A 325 -27.86 -4.26 27.13
N LEU A 326 -27.70 -4.10 25.81
CA LEU A 326 -26.71 -4.87 25.05
C LEU A 326 -25.27 -4.60 25.55
N THR A 327 -24.98 -3.34 25.89
CA THR A 327 -23.67 -2.94 26.44
C THR A 327 -23.43 -3.55 27.82
N LYS A 328 -24.44 -3.62 28.69
CA LYS A 328 -24.37 -4.32 30.00
C LYS A 328 -24.03 -5.80 29.81
N LEU A 329 -24.56 -6.42 28.76
CA LEU A 329 -24.27 -7.82 28.39
C LEU A 329 -22.92 -8.00 27.68
N LYS A 330 -22.11 -6.94 27.53
CA LYS A 330 -20.82 -6.93 26.81
C LYS A 330 -20.94 -7.31 25.33
N ILE A 331 -22.10 -7.04 24.72
CA ILE A 331 -22.33 -7.25 23.29
C ILE A 331 -21.86 -6.01 22.53
N SER A 332 -20.94 -6.18 21.57
CA SER A 332 -20.41 -5.06 20.80
C SER A 332 -21.52 -4.49 19.91
N THR A 333 -22.02 -3.31 20.26
CA THR A 333 -23.20 -2.69 19.65
C THR A 333 -22.85 -1.32 19.11
N PHE A 334 -23.44 -0.94 17.97
CA PHE A 334 -23.18 0.34 17.35
C PHE A 334 -24.47 1.05 16.91
N ILE A 335 -24.52 2.38 17.15
CA ILE A 335 -25.69 3.26 16.89
C ILE A 335 -25.33 4.48 16.03
N ASP A 336 -24.13 5.07 16.18
CA ASP A 336 -23.95 6.52 15.95
C ASP A 336 -23.47 6.93 14.53
N HIS A 337 -23.48 6.03 13.54
CA HIS A 337 -23.14 6.36 12.14
C HIS A 337 -24.33 6.39 11.18
N VAL A 338 -25.54 6.08 11.65
CA VAL A 338 -26.72 6.04 10.78
C VAL A 338 -27.93 6.67 11.49
N GLU A 339 -27.87 7.98 11.70
CA GLU A 339 -29.11 8.76 11.73
C GLU A 339 -29.60 8.88 10.28
N ILE A 340 -30.86 8.54 10.02
CA ILE A 340 -31.46 8.68 8.70
C ILE A 340 -31.83 10.15 8.52
N ASN A 341 -30.95 10.92 7.86
CA ASN A 341 -31.21 12.32 7.54
C ASN A 341 -31.93 12.43 6.20
N TRP A 342 -32.63 13.55 6.00
CA TRP A 342 -33.32 13.84 4.75
C TRP A 342 -32.33 13.85 3.56
N GLY A 343 -32.51 12.93 2.61
CA GLY A 343 -31.66 12.77 1.42
C GLY A 343 -30.67 11.59 1.44
N ASP A 344 -30.53 10.85 2.54
CA ASP A 344 -29.63 9.69 2.64
C ASP A 344 -30.19 8.41 1.97
N SER A 345 -29.31 7.59 1.37
CA SER A 345 -29.69 6.23 0.93
C SER A 345 -29.60 5.23 2.09
N LEU A 346 -30.76 4.79 2.58
CA LEU A 346 -30.90 3.83 3.68
C LEU A 346 -30.24 2.48 3.37
N ILE A 347 -30.34 1.98 2.12
CA ILE A 347 -29.69 0.74 1.70
C ILE A 347 -28.17 0.80 1.86
N GLN A 348 -27.52 1.89 1.44
CA GLN A 348 -26.06 1.97 1.50
C GLN A 348 -25.57 1.86 2.95
N LYS A 349 -26.33 2.45 3.87
CA LYS A 349 -26.08 2.39 5.31
C LYS A 349 -26.34 0.99 5.88
N ILE A 350 -27.47 0.36 5.56
CA ILE A 350 -27.80 -1.01 6.00
C ILE A 350 -26.82 -2.02 5.39
N ASN A 351 -26.46 -1.92 4.12
CA ASN A 351 -25.48 -2.81 3.49
C ASN A 351 -24.08 -2.62 4.07
N SER A 352 -23.67 -1.39 4.38
CA SER A 352 -22.41 -1.15 5.09
C SER A 352 -22.44 -1.77 6.49
N ALA A 353 -23.57 -1.66 7.19
CA ALA A 353 -23.78 -2.25 8.52
C ALA A 353 -23.83 -3.79 8.48
N LEU A 354 -24.54 -4.42 7.54
CA LEU A 354 -24.62 -5.87 7.35
C LEU A 354 -23.26 -6.51 7.04
N VAL A 355 -22.34 -5.74 6.45
CA VAL A 355 -20.95 -6.15 6.20
C VAL A 355 -20.10 -6.07 7.46
N LYS A 356 -20.39 -5.12 8.35
CA LYS A 356 -19.62 -4.87 9.58
C LYS A 356 -20.20 -5.58 10.81
N SER A 357 -21.44 -6.03 10.77
CA SER A 357 -22.12 -6.62 11.92
C SER A 357 -22.63 -8.02 11.67
N LYS A 358 -22.70 -8.84 12.73
CA LYS A 358 -23.32 -10.16 12.66
C LYS A 358 -24.83 -10.03 12.47
N TYR A 359 -25.46 -9.21 13.32
CA TYR A 359 -26.88 -8.90 13.24
C TYR A 359 -27.13 -7.39 13.07
N VAL A 360 -28.23 -7.05 12.43
CA VAL A 360 -28.75 -5.68 12.32
C VAL A 360 -30.16 -5.67 12.91
N ILE A 361 -30.39 -4.90 13.97
CA ILE A 361 -31.73 -4.62 14.51
C ILE A 361 -32.30 -3.43 13.73
N ALA A 362 -33.38 -3.66 12.98
CA ALA A 362 -34.15 -2.60 12.33
C ALA A 362 -35.37 -2.27 13.18
N ILE A 363 -35.41 -1.03 13.70
CA ILE A 363 -36.52 -0.50 14.48
C ILE A 363 -37.54 0.10 13.50
N LEU A 364 -38.71 -0.52 13.44
CA LEU A 364 -39.84 -0.14 12.61
C LEU A 364 -40.93 0.51 13.45
N SER A 365 -41.33 1.72 13.07
CA SER A 365 -42.34 2.56 13.72
C SER A 365 -43.07 3.35 12.63
N ALA A 366 -44.17 4.02 12.97
CA ALA A 366 -44.83 4.96 12.06
C ALA A 366 -43.84 6.00 11.51
N ASN A 367 -42.90 6.45 12.35
CA ASN A 367 -41.87 7.43 11.98
C ASN A 367 -40.82 6.89 10.99
N SER A 368 -40.55 5.58 11.01
CA SER A 368 -39.52 4.99 10.15
C SER A 368 -40.07 4.46 8.81
N VAL A 369 -41.35 4.07 8.74
CA VAL A 369 -41.97 3.59 7.50
C VAL A 369 -42.41 4.72 6.56
N ASP A 370 -42.89 5.85 7.08
CA ASP A 370 -43.32 7.00 6.28
C ASP A 370 -42.14 7.74 5.61
N LYS A 371 -40.93 7.58 6.16
CA LYS A 371 -39.71 8.26 5.68
C LYS A 371 -39.04 7.58 4.48
N HIS A 372 -39.82 6.94 3.63
CA HIS A 372 -39.41 6.19 2.43
C HIS A 372 -38.51 4.98 2.73
N TRP A 373 -39.15 3.87 3.11
CA TRP A 373 -38.63 2.53 2.85
C TRP A 373 -39.16 2.05 1.48
N PRO A 374 -38.36 2.04 0.41
CA PRO A 374 -38.89 1.63 -0.88
C PRO A 374 -39.07 0.11 -0.87
N LYS A 375 -40.27 -0.39 -1.19
CA LYS A 375 -40.62 -1.82 -1.15
C LYS A 375 -39.55 -2.71 -1.79
N LYS A 376 -39.04 -2.28 -2.96
CA LYS A 376 -37.97 -2.96 -3.73
C LYS A 376 -36.65 -3.14 -2.96
N GLU A 377 -36.41 -2.36 -1.92
CA GLU A 377 -35.14 -2.29 -1.18
C GLU A 377 -35.11 -3.23 0.02
N LEU A 378 -36.20 -3.31 0.80
CA LEU A 378 -36.38 -4.37 1.81
C LEU A 378 -36.37 -5.76 1.13
N HIS A 379 -36.94 -5.86 -0.08
CA HIS A 379 -36.92 -7.08 -0.88
C HIS A 379 -35.49 -7.56 -1.16
N SER A 380 -34.52 -6.65 -1.34
CA SER A 380 -33.14 -7.04 -1.65
C SER A 380 -32.39 -7.66 -0.47
N VAL A 381 -32.69 -7.21 0.76
CA VAL A 381 -32.09 -7.74 1.99
C VAL A 381 -32.73 -9.09 2.33
N LEU A 382 -34.06 -9.17 2.28
CA LEU A 382 -34.82 -10.40 2.54
C LEU A 382 -34.51 -11.50 1.50
N ALA A 383 -34.42 -11.16 0.21
CA ALA A 383 -34.05 -12.11 -0.83
C ALA A 383 -32.65 -12.70 -0.61
N ARG A 384 -31.72 -11.92 -0.04
CA ARG A 384 -30.36 -12.39 0.26
C ARG A 384 -30.35 -13.34 1.46
N GLU A 385 -31.11 -13.07 2.51
CA GLU A 385 -31.28 -14.02 3.64
C GLU A 385 -31.88 -15.35 3.17
N ILE A 386 -32.87 -15.32 2.28
CA ILE A 386 -33.48 -16.53 1.71
C ILE A 386 -32.48 -17.31 0.85
N ALA A 387 -31.61 -16.63 0.11
CA ALA A 387 -30.59 -17.27 -0.73
C ALA A 387 -29.41 -17.82 0.07
N GLU A 388 -29.00 -17.14 1.14
CA GLU A 388 -27.82 -17.50 1.96
C GLU A 388 -28.19 -18.41 3.15
N GLY A 389 -29.47 -18.48 3.54
CA GLY A 389 -29.96 -19.32 4.65
C GLY A 389 -29.62 -18.80 6.05
N GLU A 390 -28.99 -17.63 6.16
CA GLU A 390 -28.60 -16.99 7.42
C GLU A 390 -29.47 -15.77 7.71
N VAL A 391 -30.09 -15.73 8.89
CA VAL A 391 -30.83 -14.56 9.38
C VAL A 391 -29.82 -13.52 9.87
N LYS A 392 -29.81 -12.33 9.26
CA LYS A 392 -28.96 -11.20 9.68
C LYS A 392 -29.75 -9.99 10.12
N LEU A 393 -30.96 -9.81 9.62
CA LEU A 393 -31.84 -8.69 9.92
C LEU A 393 -32.88 -9.10 10.98
N LEU A 394 -32.76 -8.53 12.17
CA LEU A 394 -33.70 -8.68 13.28
C LEU A 394 -34.70 -7.52 13.23
N THR A 395 -35.98 -7.83 13.05
CA THR A 395 -37.02 -6.80 12.89
C THR A 395 -37.72 -6.57 14.21
N LEU A 396 -37.72 -5.30 14.66
CA LEU A 396 -38.36 -4.86 15.89
C LEU A 396 -39.43 -3.82 15.53
N VAL A 397 -40.69 -4.06 15.88
CA VAL A 397 -41.81 -3.17 15.57
C VAL A 397 -42.27 -2.49 16.85
N LYS A 398 -42.41 -1.16 16.85
CA LYS A 398 -42.91 -0.40 17.99
C LYS A 398 -44.38 -0.77 18.28
N GLU A 399 -44.70 -1.00 19.55
CA GLU A 399 -46.09 -1.22 19.99
C GLU A 399 -46.98 -0.03 19.61
N ALA A 400 -48.19 -0.33 19.15
CA ALA A 400 -49.20 0.56 18.57
C ALA A 400 -48.98 0.96 17.09
N ASP A 401 -47.83 0.65 16.49
CA ASP A 401 -47.54 0.94 15.09
C ASP A 401 -47.67 -0.29 14.17
N GLU A 402 -48.05 -1.47 14.69
CA GLU A 402 -48.04 -2.73 13.94
C GLU A 402 -48.91 -2.69 12.69
N ALA A 403 -50.11 -2.10 12.77
CA ALA A 403 -51.02 -1.97 11.64
C ALA A 403 -50.45 -1.06 10.53
N ILE A 404 -49.77 0.02 10.93
CA ILE A 404 -49.15 0.99 10.02
C ILE A 404 -47.96 0.35 9.30
N VAL A 405 -47.12 -0.36 10.06
CA VAL A 405 -45.96 -1.08 9.53
C VAL A 405 -46.39 -2.22 8.61
N ALA A 406 -47.38 -3.02 9.00
CA ALA A 406 -47.91 -4.13 8.19
C ALA A 406 -48.54 -3.65 6.87
N ALA A 407 -49.29 -2.54 6.89
CA ALA A 407 -49.86 -1.94 5.68
C ALA A 407 -48.77 -1.42 4.73
N SER A 408 -47.70 -0.86 5.28
CA SER A 408 -46.59 -0.29 4.51
C SER A 408 -45.63 -1.34 3.96
N LEU A 409 -45.42 -2.45 4.70
CA LEU A 409 -44.47 -3.51 4.40
C LEU A 409 -45.13 -4.92 4.46
N PRO A 410 -45.96 -5.28 3.48
CA PRO A 410 -46.74 -6.53 3.52
C PRO A 410 -45.90 -7.80 3.64
N LEU A 411 -44.69 -7.86 3.09
CA LEU A 411 -43.82 -9.04 3.16
C LEU A 411 -43.21 -9.31 4.56
N LEU A 412 -43.33 -8.38 5.50
CA LEU A 412 -43.02 -8.67 6.91
C LEU A 412 -44.06 -9.59 7.54
N SER A 413 -45.21 -9.84 6.90
CA SER A 413 -46.20 -10.83 7.37
C SER A 413 -45.63 -12.24 7.44
N ASP A 414 -44.68 -12.56 6.56
CA ASP A 414 -44.11 -13.91 6.41
C ASP A 414 -42.80 -14.08 7.20
N LYS A 415 -42.35 -13.05 7.91
CA LYS A 415 -41.15 -13.09 8.77
C LYS A 415 -41.54 -12.80 10.21
N LEU A 416 -41.06 -13.62 11.14
CA LEU A 416 -41.24 -13.37 12.57
C LEU A 416 -40.53 -12.06 12.97
N TYR A 417 -41.32 -11.08 13.43
CA TYR A 417 -40.83 -9.86 14.07
C TYR A 417 -41.15 -9.88 15.57
N ILE A 418 -40.46 -9.04 16.34
CA ILE A 418 -40.75 -8.83 17.76
C ILE A 418 -41.43 -7.48 17.91
N THR A 419 -42.51 -7.42 18.68
CA THR A 419 -43.08 -6.15 19.13
C THR A 419 -42.29 -5.61 20.32
N TYR A 420 -41.82 -4.37 20.23
CA TYR A 420 -41.17 -3.65 21.32
C TYR A 420 -42.23 -3.04 22.25
N LYS A 421 -42.25 -3.51 23.49
CA LYS A 421 -43.20 -3.11 24.54
C LYS A 421 -42.46 -2.47 25.72
N ASP A 422 -41.60 -1.51 25.41
CA ASP A 422 -40.70 -0.86 26.39
C ASP A 422 -39.87 -1.87 27.21
N ASN A 423 -39.45 -2.96 26.56
CA ASN A 423 -38.80 -4.13 27.16
C ASN A 423 -37.35 -4.34 26.66
N PRO A 424 -36.45 -3.34 26.80
CA PRO A 424 -35.11 -3.40 26.20
C PRO A 424 -34.26 -4.58 26.70
N ALA A 425 -34.41 -4.99 27.97
CA ALA A 425 -33.68 -6.12 28.54
C ALA A 425 -34.04 -7.46 27.86
N GLU A 426 -35.32 -7.68 27.59
CA GLU A 426 -35.79 -8.90 26.91
C GLU A 426 -35.25 -8.98 25.47
N ILE A 427 -35.20 -7.83 24.78
CA ILE A 427 -34.61 -7.75 23.44
C ILE A 427 -33.12 -8.07 23.49
N ALA A 428 -32.39 -7.50 24.44
CA ALA A 428 -30.96 -7.75 24.60
C ALA A 428 -30.66 -9.23 24.90
N ASP A 429 -31.48 -9.89 25.72
CA ASP A 429 -31.36 -11.32 26.02
C ASP A 429 -31.62 -12.21 24.81
N LYS A 430 -32.64 -11.89 24.01
CA LYS A 430 -32.92 -12.61 22.75
C LYS A 430 -31.77 -12.48 21.76
N VAL A 431 -31.18 -11.29 21.64
CA VAL A 431 -30.02 -11.04 20.79
C VAL A 431 -28.79 -11.81 21.29
N ARG A 432 -28.55 -11.84 22.61
CA ARG A 432 -27.50 -12.66 23.22
C ARG A 432 -27.66 -14.14 22.89
N ALA A 433 -28.88 -14.67 22.96
CA ALA A 433 -29.17 -16.06 22.64
C ALA A 433 -28.88 -16.39 21.15
N LEU A 434 -29.13 -15.43 20.24
CA LEU A 434 -28.81 -15.58 18.82
C LEU A 434 -27.30 -15.52 18.52
N LEU A 435 -26.53 -14.76 19.29
CA LEU A 435 -25.07 -14.67 19.14
C LEU A 435 -24.32 -15.91 19.67
N ASN A 436 -24.98 -16.70 20.53
CA ASN A 436 -24.43 -17.92 21.12
C ASN A 436 -24.82 -19.21 20.37
N LYS A 437 -25.66 -19.10 19.33
CA LYS A 437 -25.94 -20.18 18.37
C LYS A 437 -24.90 -20.13 17.25
#